data_AF-A0A537FTC3-F1
#
_entry.id   AF-A0A537FTC3-F1
#
_cell.length_a   1.000
_cell.length_b   1.000
_cell.length_c   1.000
_cell.angle_alpha   90.00
_cell.angle_beta   90.00
_cell.angle_gamma   90.00
#
_symmetry.space_group_name_H-M   'P 1'
#
loop_
_entity.id
_entity.type
_entity.pdbx_description
1 polymer ?
#
loop_
_entity_poly.entity_id
_entity_poly.type
_entity_poly.pdbx_seq_one_letter_code
_entity_poly.pdbx_strand_id
1 'polypeptide(L)'
;MAGRNDHMLAGKLVLFLMFGFIVSLVFALSAEYQSNQFQQKWVSDNASWLQYLLNGYLAAALVGVFIGGAFLLVAEIVRSRNRRGGLKTVV
;
A
#
# COMPACT_ATOMS: atom_id res chain seq x y z
N MET A 1 -10.42 7.25 28.67
CA MET A 1 -10.68 7.22 27.21
C MET A 1 -9.42 7.12 26.32
N ALA A 2 -8.21 6.94 26.87
CA ALA A 2 -6.96 6.91 26.09
C ALA A 2 -6.74 5.62 25.25
N GLY A 3 -7.17 4.45 25.74
CA GLY A 3 -6.90 3.16 25.07
C GLY A 3 -7.62 2.92 23.74
N ARG A 4 -8.81 3.51 23.52
CA ARG A 4 -9.59 3.28 22.29
C ARG A 4 -8.90 3.78 21.02
N ASN A 5 -8.12 4.85 21.13
CA ASN A 5 -7.46 5.49 19.98
C ASN A 5 -6.20 4.74 19.55
N ASP A 6 -5.53 4.04 20.49
CA ASP A 6 -4.30 3.31 20.20
C ASP A 6 -4.61 1.99 19.44
N HIS A 7 -5.70 1.31 19.77
CA HIS A 7 -6.16 0.13 19.00
C HIS A 7 -6.60 0.48 17.57
N MET A 8 -7.21 1.65 17.36
CA MET A 8 -7.58 2.10 16.01
C MET A 8 -6.35 2.41 15.15
N LEU A 9 -5.31 3.04 15.73
CA LEU A 9 -4.05 3.29 15.02
C LEU A 9 -3.34 1.98 14.65
N ALA A 10 -3.28 1.03 15.59
CA ALA A 10 -2.72 -0.30 15.35
C ALA A 10 -3.48 -1.03 14.23
N GLY A 11 -4.81 -0.98 14.22
CA GLY A 11 -5.62 -1.54 13.14
C GLY A 11 -5.33 -0.91 11.78
N LYS A 12 -5.25 0.43 11.72
CA LYS A 12 -4.87 1.15 10.49
C LYS A 12 -3.48 0.74 9.98
N LEU A 13 -2.51 0.60 10.88
CA LEU A 13 -1.15 0.17 10.54
C LEU A 13 -1.12 -1.24 9.97
N VAL A 14 -1.83 -2.18 10.60
CA VAL A 14 -1.92 -3.57 10.11
C VAL A 14 -2.55 -3.60 8.72
N LEU A 15 -3.66 -2.90 8.50
CA LEU A 15 -4.30 -2.82 7.19
C LEU A 15 -3.37 -2.21 6.14
N PHE A 16 -2.62 -1.18 6.50
CA PHE A 16 -1.66 -0.53 5.60
C PHE A 16 -0.50 -1.46 5.23
N LEU A 17 0.02 -2.23 6.18
CA LEU A 17 1.05 -3.24 5.93
C LEU A 17 0.54 -4.38 5.05
N MET A 18 -0.68 -4.86 5.30
CA MET A 18 -1.31 -5.87 4.44
C MET A 18 -1.49 -5.35 3.01
N PHE A 19 -1.93 -4.10 2.85
CA PHE A 19 -1.99 -3.46 1.55
C PHE A 19 -0.62 -3.42 0.88
N GLY A 20 0.43 -2.99 1.58
CA GLY A 20 1.80 -3.00 1.07
C GLY A 20 2.26 -4.38 0.61
N PHE A 21 1.97 -5.43 1.38
CA PHE A 21 2.28 -6.81 1.02
C PHE A 21 1.58 -7.23 -0.28
N ILE A 22 0.30 -6.89 -0.45
CA ILE A 22 -0.45 -7.14 -1.70
C ILE A 22 0.21 -6.39 -2.87
N VAL A 23 0.59 -5.12 -2.69
CA VAL A 23 1.29 -4.35 -3.72
C VAL A 23 2.59 -5.03 -4.14
N SER A 24 3.38 -5.53 -3.18
CA SER A 24 4.63 -6.25 -3.47
C SER A 24 4.38 -7.55 -4.25
N LEU A 25 3.34 -8.32 -3.91
CA LEU A 25 2.97 -9.52 -4.66
C LEU A 25 2.56 -9.20 -6.11
N VAL A 26 1.76 -8.15 -6.30
CA VAL A 26 1.34 -7.70 -7.65
C VAL A 26 2.55 -7.25 -8.47
N PHE A 27 3.48 -6.53 -7.85
CA PHE A 27 4.72 -6.12 -8.51
C PHE A 27 5.57 -7.32 -8.93
N ALA A 28 5.76 -8.30 -8.04
CA ALA A 28 6.50 -9.52 -8.35
C ALA A 28 5.82 -10.33 -9.48
N LEU A 29 4.49 -10.48 -9.44
CA LEU A 29 3.73 -11.15 -10.49
C LEU A 29 3.90 -10.45 -11.85
N SER A 30 3.89 -9.12 -11.86
CA SER A 30 4.08 -8.32 -13.06
C SER A 30 5.51 -8.47 -13.61
N ALA A 31 6.52 -8.53 -12.74
CA ALA A 31 7.91 -8.76 -13.13
C ALA A 31 8.13 -10.16 -13.74
N GLU A 32 7.55 -11.21 -13.13
CA GLU A 32 7.58 -12.57 -13.68
C GLU A 32 6.86 -12.66 -15.03
N TYR A 33 5.73 -11.99 -15.16
CA TYR A 33 5.03 -11.91 -16.44
C TYR A 33 5.89 -11.24 -17.53
N GLN A 34 6.57 -10.13 -17.21
CA GLN A 34 7.43 -9.42 -18.15
C GLN A 34 8.70 -10.19 -18.51
N SER A 35 9.19 -11.07 -17.64
CA SER A 35 10.37 -11.90 -17.92
C SER A 35 10.04 -13.12 -18.79
N ASN A 36 8.80 -13.63 -18.74
CA ASN A 36 8.42 -14.88 -19.40
C ASN A 36 7.62 -14.69 -20.70
N GLN A 37 8.28 -14.86 -21.84
CA GLN A 37 7.64 -14.74 -23.16
C GLN A 37 6.51 -15.76 -23.40
N PHE A 38 6.57 -16.95 -22.82
CA PHE A 38 5.49 -17.95 -22.95
C PHE A 38 4.21 -17.48 -22.26
N GLN A 39 4.34 -16.87 -21.07
CA GLN A 39 3.19 -16.32 -20.35
C GLN A 39 2.61 -15.11 -21.09
N GLN A 40 3.46 -14.24 -21.64
CA GLN A 40 3.00 -13.10 -22.45
C GLN A 40 2.20 -13.55 -23.67
N LYS A 41 2.70 -14.56 -24.38
CA LYS A 41 2.01 -15.12 -25.55
C LYS A 41 0.69 -15.76 -25.14
N TRP A 42 0.68 -16.60 -24.10
CA TRP A 42 -0.55 -17.24 -23.62
C TRP A 42 -1.60 -16.21 -23.17
N VAL A 43 -1.19 -15.16 -22.42
CA VAL A 43 -2.10 -14.09 -21.99
C VAL A 43 -2.61 -13.29 -23.18
N SER A 44 -1.76 -12.99 -24.17
CA SER A 44 -2.19 -12.31 -25.39
C SER A 44 -3.30 -13.08 -26.11
N ASP A 45 -3.18 -14.41 -26.16
CA ASP A 45 -4.08 -15.27 -26.94
C ASP A 45 -5.37 -15.64 -26.17
N ASN A 46 -5.33 -15.70 -24.83
CA ASN A 46 -6.46 -16.17 -24.01
C ASN A 46 -7.12 -15.07 -23.17
N ALA A 47 -6.38 -14.03 -22.79
CA ALA A 47 -6.84 -13.02 -21.84
C ALA A 47 -6.14 -11.66 -22.04
N SER A 48 -6.30 -11.06 -23.21
CA SER A 48 -5.66 -9.79 -23.57
C SER A 48 -6.00 -8.62 -22.63
N TRP A 49 -7.14 -8.66 -21.94
CA TRP A 49 -7.50 -7.66 -20.93
C TRP A 49 -6.59 -7.71 -19.68
N LEU A 50 -6.06 -8.89 -19.33
CA LEU A 50 -5.10 -9.08 -18.24
C LEU A 50 -3.74 -8.48 -18.56
N GLN A 51 -3.43 -8.29 -19.84
CA GLN A 51 -2.17 -7.72 -20.29
C GLN A 51 -1.95 -6.33 -19.69
N TYR A 52 -2.98 -5.49 -19.62
CA TYR A 52 -2.88 -4.16 -19.00
C TYR A 52 -2.53 -4.23 -17.50
N LEU A 53 -3.10 -5.19 -16.78
CA LEU A 53 -2.83 -5.39 -15.35
C LEU A 53 -1.40 -5.92 -15.12
N LEU A 54 -0.98 -6.88 -15.95
CA LEU A 54 0.29 -7.61 -15.79
C LEU A 54 1.49 -6.87 -16.40
N ASN A 55 1.28 -5.90 -17.30
CA ASN A 55 2.36 -5.07 -17.86
C ASN A 55 2.92 -4.02 -16.89
N GLY A 56 2.48 -4.03 -15.63
CA GLY A 56 3.03 -3.16 -14.59
C GLY A 56 2.29 -1.84 -14.42
N TYR A 57 1.28 -1.52 -15.25
CA TYR A 57 0.43 -0.34 -15.05
C TYR A 57 -0.29 -0.38 -13.70
N LEU A 58 -0.88 -1.54 -13.36
CA LEU A 58 -1.52 -1.72 -12.05
C LEU A 58 -0.48 -1.66 -10.92
N ALA A 59 0.65 -2.33 -11.09
CA ALA A 59 1.71 -2.33 -10.07
C ALA A 59 2.21 -0.91 -9.77
N ALA A 60 2.48 -0.11 -10.82
CA ALA A 60 2.91 1.28 -10.68
C ALA A 60 1.85 2.16 -10.00
N ALA A 61 0.57 2.02 -10.38
CA ALA A 61 -0.53 2.75 -9.75
C ALA A 61 -0.66 2.41 -8.26
N LEU A 62 -0.61 1.12 -7.92
CA LEU A 62 -0.67 0.64 -6.54
C LEU A 62 0.52 1.10 -5.70
N VAL A 63 1.73 1.12 -6.27
CA VAL A 63 2.92 1.68 -5.62
C VAL A 63 2.74 3.17 -5.34
N GLY A 64 2.20 3.94 -6.30
CA GLY A 64 1.90 5.36 -6.10
C GLY A 64 0.90 5.59 -4.95
N VAL A 65 -0.19 4.81 -4.91
CA VAL A 65 -1.17 4.84 -3.81
C VAL A 65 -0.53 4.45 -2.49
N PHE A 66 0.34 3.44 -2.48
CA PHE A 66 1.06 3.01 -1.28
C PHE A 66 1.95 4.13 -0.74
N ILE A 67 2.75 4.77 -1.59
CA ILE A 67 3.60 5.90 -1.18
C ILE A 67 2.76 7.05 -0.63
N GLY A 68 1.71 7.48 -1.35
CA GLY A 68 0.82 8.54 -0.90
C GLY A 68 0.14 8.22 0.44
N GLY A 69 -0.35 6.98 0.60
CA GLY A 69 -0.92 6.50 1.84
C GLY A 69 0.09 6.48 3.00
N ALA A 70 1.34 6.11 2.75
CA ALA A 70 2.40 6.12 3.76
C ALA A 70 2.65 7.54 4.29
N PHE A 71 2.72 8.53 3.40
CA PHE A 71 2.87 9.94 3.78
C PHE A 71 1.72 10.41 4.67
N LEU A 72 0.47 10.08 4.31
CA LEU A 72 -0.71 10.46 5.10
C LEU A 72 -0.72 9.78 6.48
N LEU A 73 -0.33 8.50 6.55
CA LEU A 73 -0.27 7.74 7.79
C LEU A 73 0.81 8.33 8.73
N VAL A 74 1.99 8.64 8.21
CA VAL A 74 3.05 9.32 8.96
C VAL A 74 2.60 10.69 9.45
N ALA A 75 1.95 11.49 8.60
CA ALA A 75 1.43 12.79 8.99
C ALA A 75 0.38 12.69 10.11
N GLU A 76 -0.49 11.68 10.07
CA GLU A 76 -1.47 11.39 11.14
C GLU A 76 -0.76 11.04 12.46
N ILE A 77 0.26 10.17 12.41
CA ILE A 77 1.05 9.78 13.59
C ILE A 77 1.75 10.99 14.21
N VAL A 78 2.43 11.80 13.40
CA VAL A 78 3.14 13.01 13.86
C VAL A 78 2.15 14.00 14.49
N ARG A 79 1.02 14.26 13.83
CA ARG A 79 -0.03 15.16 14.34
C ARG A 79 -0.62 14.65 15.66
N SER A 80 -0.84 13.35 15.80
CA SER A 80 -1.34 12.71 17.01
C SER A 80 -0.36 12.86 18.18
N ARG A 81 0.95 12.69 17.92
CA ARG A 81 2.01 12.88 18.92
C ARG A 81 2.09 14.32 19.42
N ASN A 82 2.06 15.31 18.52
CA ASN A 82 2.14 16.73 18.89
C ASN A 82 0.97 17.18 19.78
N ARG A 83 -0.25 16.68 19.53
CA ARG A 83 -1.42 16.96 20.37
C ARG A 83 -1.30 16.40 21.79
N ARG A 84 -0.62 15.27 21.99
CA ARG A 84 -0.39 14.70 23.33
C ARG A 84 0.69 15.44 24.10
N GLY A 85 1.69 16.02 23.42
CA GLY A 85 2.76 16.81 24.04
C GLY A 85 2.32 18.18 24.55
N GLY A 86 1.48 18.89 23.78
CA GLY A 86 1.01 20.25 24.14
C GLY A 86 0.07 20.30 25.36
N LEU A 87 -0.55 19.19 25.74
CA LEU A 87 -1.37 19.10 26.96
C LEU A 87 -0.53 18.98 28.25
N LYS A 88 0.76 18.62 28.15
CA LYS A 88 1.64 18.47 29.32
C LYS A 88 2.35 19.76 29.73
N THR A 89 2.30 20.81 28.92
CA THR A 89 3.02 22.07 29.16
C THR A 89 2.14 23.21 29.68
N VAL A 90 0.86 22.95 29.98
CA VAL A 90 -0.13 23.95 30.43
C VAL A 90 -0.61 23.65 31.87
N VAL A 91 0.26 23.12 32.72
CA VAL A 91 -0.01 22.95 34.16
C VAL A 91 1.10 23.64 34.93
#